data_AF-A0A523Y9M6-F1
#
_entry.id   AF-A0A523Y9M6-F1
#
_cell.length_a   1.000
_cell.length_b   1.000
_cell.length_c   1.000
_cell.angle_alpha   90.00
_cell.angle_beta   90.00
_cell.angle_gamma   90.00
#
_symmetry.space_group_name_H-M   'P 1'
#
loop_
_entity.id
_entity.type
_entity.pdbx_description
1 polymer ?
#
loop_
_entity_poly.entity_id
_entity_poly.type
_entity_poly.pdbx_seq_one_letter_code
_entity_poly.pdbx_strand_id
1 'polypeptide(L)' 'ARKISSQDVLNALCGLPEESQHCALLAANTLKAAIRDYLAMKKEPWKRTYCQSHPA' A
#
# COMPACT_ATOMS: atom_id res chain seq x y z
N ALA A 1 5.49 -9.06 1.49
CA ALA A 1 4.88 -7.73 1.31
C ALA A 1 3.64 -7.47 2.18
N ARG A 2 2.56 -8.28 2.19
CA ARG A 2 1.34 -8.01 3.00
C ARG A 2 1.55 -7.89 4.53
N LYS A 3 2.63 -8.49 5.05
CA LYS A 3 2.96 -8.49 6.49
C LYS A 3 3.77 -7.26 6.92
N ILE A 4 4.22 -6.41 5.99
CA ILE A 4 5.02 -5.22 6.32
C ILE A 4 4.20 -4.28 7.22
N SER A 5 4.73 -3.97 8.39
CA SER A 5 4.19 -3.04 9.37
C SER A 5 4.84 -1.66 9.23
N SER A 6 4.28 -0.65 9.90
CA SER A 6 4.93 0.65 10.04
C SER A 6 6.30 0.52 10.74
N GLN A 7 6.43 -0.39 11.70
CA GLN A 7 7.69 -0.63 12.39
C GLN A 7 8.76 -1.21 11.47
N ASP A 8 8.39 -2.09 10.53
CA ASP A 8 9.33 -2.61 9.53
C ASP A 8 9.86 -1.48 8.64
N VAL A 9 9.00 -0.51 8.29
CA VAL A 9 9.38 0.68 7.50
C VAL A 9 10.30 1.58 8.31
N LEU A 10 9.98 1.85 9.58
CA LEU A 10 10.83 2.64 10.47
C LEU A 10 12.19 1.97 10.67
N ASN A 11 12.22 0.67 10.96
CA ASN A 11 13.46 -0.09 11.15
C ASN A 11 14.33 -0.07 9.89
N ALA A 12 13.73 -0.23 8.71
CA ALA A 12 14.45 -0.19 7.44
C ALA A 12 15.08 1.19 7.14
N LEU A 13 14.50 2.25 7.70
CA LEU A 13 15.01 3.63 7.59
C LEU A 13 15.93 4.01 8.75
N CYS A 14 16.25 3.08 9.66
CA CYS A 14 16.95 3.36 10.92
C CYS A 14 16.23 4.40 11.81
N GLY A 15 14.90 4.44 11.72
CA GLY A 15 14.04 5.40 12.39
C GLY A 15 13.64 6.58 11.50
N LEU A 16 12.70 7.38 12.00
CA LEU A 16 12.32 8.67 11.43
C LEU A 16 12.11 9.66 12.57
N PRO A 17 12.28 10.98 12.32
CA PRO A 17 11.85 12.02 13.25
C PRO A 17 10.39 11.80 13.68
N GLU A 18 10.05 12.10 14.94
CA GLU A 18 8.73 11.83 15.54
C GLU A 18 7.59 12.41 14.69
N GLU A 19 7.76 13.65 14.23
CA GLU A 19 6.85 14.35 13.32
C GLU A 19 6.58 13.61 12.00
N SER A 20 7.52 12.77 11.55
CA SER A 20 7.44 12.02 10.28
C SER A 20 7.13 10.52 10.46
N GLN A 21 7.00 10.02 11.71
CA GLN A 21 6.69 8.61 11.95
C GLN A 21 5.32 8.18 11.39
N HIS A 22 4.37 9.12 11.31
CA HIS A 22 3.07 8.88 10.69
C HIS A 22 3.18 8.52 9.19
N CYS A 23 4.24 8.97 8.50
CA CYS A 23 4.50 8.62 7.10
C CYS A 23 4.80 7.12 6.94
N ALA A 24 5.46 6.49 7.92
CA ALA A 24 5.71 5.06 7.89
C ALA A 24 4.41 4.24 7.99
N LEU A 25 3.45 4.71 8.80
CA LEU A 25 2.11 4.13 8.87
C LEU A 25 1.37 4.29 7.54
N LEU A 26 1.39 5.49 6.96
CA LEU A 26 0.78 5.75 5.66
C LEU A 26 1.37 4.85 4.58
N ALA A 27 2.70 4.77 4.47
CA ALA A 27 3.39 3.94 3.50
C ALA A 27 3.01 2.46 3.62
N ALA A 28 3.03 1.91 4.84
CA ALA A 28 2.66 0.52 5.09
C ALA A 28 1.20 0.22 4.72
N ASN A 29 0.28 1.15 5.00
CA ASN A 29 -1.13 1.01 4.65
C ASN A 29 -1.37 1.12 3.15
N THR A 30 -0.72 2.06 2.47
CA THR A 30 -0.80 2.23 1.01
C THR A 30 -0.26 1.01 0.29
N LEU A 31 0.87 0.46 0.73
CA LEU A 31 1.42 -0.78 0.15
C LEU A 31 0.44 -1.95 0.30
N LYS A 32 -0.18 -2.12 1.48
CA LYS A 32 -1.21 -3.15 1.70
C LYS A 32 -2.42 -2.94 0.80
N ALA A 33 -2.87 -1.69 0.62
CA ALA A 33 -3.98 -1.35 -0.25
C ALA A 33 -3.67 -1.68 -1.71
N ALA A 34 -2.52 -1.27 -2.22
CA ALA A 34 -2.08 -1.57 -3.58
C ALA A 34 -2.00 -3.07 -3.86
N ILE A 35 -1.49 -3.86 -2.91
CA ILE A 35 -1.45 -5.33 -3.06
C ILE A 35 -2.86 -5.92 -3.08
N ARG A 36 -3.78 -5.46 -2.22
CA ARG A 36 -5.17 -5.93 -2.22
C ARG A 36 -5.85 -5.60 -3.55
N ASP A 37 -5.67 -4.38 -4.04
CA ASP A 37 -6.22 -3.92 -5.31
C ASP A 37 -5.71 -4.78 -6.47
N TYR A 38 -4.39 -4.99 -6.56
CA TYR A 38 -3.80 -5.86 -7.56
C TYR A 38 -4.35 -7.30 -7.52
N LEU A 39 -4.53 -7.87 -6.31
CA LEU A 39 -5.09 -9.21 -6.16
C LEU A 39 -6.56 -9.27 -6.55
N ALA A 40 -7.35 -8.23 -6.26
CA ALA A 40 -8.74 -8.14 -6.70
C ALA A 40 -8.83 -8.06 -8.23
N MET A 41 -8.04 -7.18 -8.85
CA MET A 41 -7.92 -7.06 -10.30
C MET A 41 -7.47 -8.37 -10.97
N LYS A 42 -6.57 -9.13 -10.33
CA LYS A 42 -6.11 -10.43 -10.84
C LYS A 42 -7.20 -11.50 -10.79
N LYS A 43 -8.05 -11.49 -9.76
CA LYS A 43 -9.17 -12.43 -9.61
C LYS A 43 -10.35 -12.09 -10.52
N GLU A 44 -10.55 -10.81 -10.79
CA GLU A 44 -11.69 -10.28 -11.53
C GLU A 44 -11.19 -9.41 -12.69
N PRO A 45 -10.85 -10.01 -13.85
CA PRO A 45 -10.25 -9.29 -14.98
C PRO A 45 -11.10 -8.10 -15.47
N TRP A 46 -12.42 -8.22 -15.35
CA TRP A 46 -13.37 -7.16 -15.70
C TRP A 46 -13.19 -5.87 -14.87
N LYS A 47 -12.66 -5.96 -13.64
CA LYS A 47 -12.36 -4.77 -12.82
C LYS A 47 -11.25 -3.94 -13.43
N ARG A 48 -10.27 -4.58 -14.11
CA ARG A 48 -9.20 -3.85 -14.81
C ARG A 48 -9.75 -3.03 -15.95
N THR A 49 -10.59 -3.63 -16.80
CA THR A 49 -11.21 -2.92 -17.92
C THR A 49 -12.15 -1.82 -17.43
N TYR A 50 -12.89 -2.04 -16.34
CA TYR A 50 -13.74 -1.00 -15.75
C TYR A 50 -12.94 0.20 -15.22
N CYS A 51 -11.88 -0.01 -14.43
CA CYS A 51 -11.01 1.06 -13.91
C CYS A 51 -10.27 1.83 -15.01
N GLN A 52 -9.83 1.15 -16.08
CA GLN A 52 -9.17 1.82 -17.21
C GLN A 52 -10.10 2.80 -17.94
N SER A 53 -11.38 2.46 -18.03
CA SER A 53 -12.38 3.28 -18.70
C SER A 53 -12.91 4.43 -17.83
N HIS A 54 -12.73 4.36 -16.51
CA HIS A 54 -13.25 5.34 -15.53
C HIS A 54 -12.26 5.56 -14.38
N PRO A 55 -11.20 6.37 -14.58
CA PRO A 55 -10.29 6.76 -13.51
C PRO A 55 -11.03 7.63 -12.47
N ALA A 56 -10.67 7.44 -11.19
CA ALA A 56 -11.20 8.20 -10.06
C ALA A 56 -10.67 9.64 -9.99
#